data_AF-A0A151ILT2-F1
#
_entry.id   AF-A0A151ILT2-F1
#
_cell.length_a   1.000
_cell.length_b   1.000
_cell.length_c   1.000
_cell.angle_alpha   90.00
_cell.angle_beta   90.00
_cell.angle_gamma   90.00
#
_symmetry.space_group_name_H-M   'P 1'
#
loop_
_entity.id
_entity.type
_entity.pdbx_description
1 polymer ?
#
loop_
_entity_poly.entity_id
_entity_poly.type
_entity_poly.pdbx_seq_one_letter_code
_entity_poly.pdbx_strand_id
1 'polypeptide(L)'
;MRDRPVHQTPAEYRPGKRPTVTDQESYAQAIKGMIRMAFVPEGYPEKKLGASEVEEIRQLVRRHILELPEDGLAPTFTGTWERDGAVIFNCANQQTVDWLKSLYTEIRIGSTTLHVLPAGELPKLHRVVVHVEESDLAAETAIKLLDRQNTGLGAREWVVVRGSVSRDAKSAHFAALMDDRLLEVIKTCRFKPFCGLGRATIRLPDDEERKEEVTAGASGSA
;
A
#
# COMPACT_ATOMS: atom_id res chain seq x y z
N MET A 1 33.17 -70.08 4.71
CA MET A 1 32.41 -68.98 5.35
C MET A 1 32.31 -67.83 4.35
N ARG A 2 31.13 -67.22 4.25
CA ARG A 2 30.73 -66.22 3.24
C ARG A 2 31.50 -64.93 3.45
N ASP A 3 31.95 -64.27 2.38
CA ASP A 3 32.13 -62.82 2.39
C ASP A 3 31.67 -62.18 1.08
N ARG A 4 31.00 -61.04 1.27
CA ARG A 4 30.06 -60.36 0.37
C ARG A 4 30.76 -59.53 -0.70
N PRO A 5 30.13 -59.27 -1.87
CA PRO A 5 30.62 -58.26 -2.79
C PRO A 5 30.35 -56.86 -2.24
N VAL A 6 31.34 -55.98 -2.40
CA VAL A 6 31.31 -54.56 -2.03
C VAL A 6 30.27 -53.85 -2.89
N HIS A 7 29.24 -53.31 -2.24
CA HIS A 7 28.30 -52.37 -2.86
C HIS A 7 29.04 -51.11 -3.32
N GLN A 8 29.03 -50.84 -4.63
CA GLN A 8 29.28 -49.50 -5.16
C GLN A 8 28.07 -48.61 -4.86
N THR A 9 28.31 -47.53 -4.12
CA THR A 9 27.34 -46.47 -3.84
C THR A 9 27.25 -45.54 -5.06
N PRO A 10 26.07 -45.18 -5.59
CA PRO A 10 25.96 -44.17 -6.64
C PRO A 10 26.29 -42.78 -6.09
N ALA A 11 26.98 -41.97 -6.90
CA ALA A 11 27.32 -40.60 -6.58
C ALA A 11 26.07 -39.75 -6.26
N GLU A 12 26.10 -39.07 -5.11
CA GLU A 12 25.08 -38.09 -4.72
C GLU A 12 25.00 -36.95 -5.74
N TYR A 13 23.85 -36.83 -6.38
CA TYR A 13 23.48 -35.68 -7.19
C TYR A 13 23.26 -34.48 -6.24
N ARG A 14 24.24 -33.57 -6.16
CA ARG A 14 24.05 -32.28 -5.48
C ARG A 14 23.27 -31.35 -6.41
N PRO A 15 22.01 -30.96 -6.10
CA PRO A 15 21.33 -29.96 -6.89
C PRO A 15 22.10 -28.64 -6.75
N GLY A 16 22.54 -28.09 -7.89
CA GLY A 16 23.19 -26.80 -7.97
C GLY A 16 22.34 -25.73 -7.28
N LYS A 17 23.01 -24.87 -6.50
CA LYS A 17 22.39 -23.71 -5.86
C LYS A 17 21.60 -22.93 -6.91
N ARG A 18 20.28 -22.82 -6.72
CA ARG A 18 19.44 -21.92 -7.52
C ARG A 18 20.04 -20.51 -7.40
N PRO A 19 20.26 -19.79 -8.51
CA PRO A 19 20.71 -18.40 -8.44
C PRO A 19 19.69 -17.62 -7.61
N THR A 20 20.16 -17.01 -6.53
CA THR A 20 19.36 -16.06 -5.75
C THR A 20 19.22 -14.82 -6.62
N VAL A 21 18.09 -14.69 -7.31
CA VAL A 21 17.72 -13.45 -7.99
C VAL A 21 17.53 -12.40 -6.90
N THR A 22 18.42 -11.41 -6.87
CA THR A 22 18.26 -10.20 -6.06
C THR A 22 17.07 -9.43 -6.61
N ASP A 23 15.90 -9.72 -6.05
CA ASP A 23 14.57 -9.32 -6.51
C ASP A 23 14.39 -7.78 -6.63
N GLN A 24 15.20 -7.02 -5.90
CA GLN A 24 15.11 -5.57 -5.81
C GLN A 24 15.55 -4.85 -7.09
N GLU A 25 16.60 -5.33 -7.76
CA GLU A 25 17.03 -4.79 -9.06
C GLU A 25 16.10 -5.23 -10.18
N SER A 26 15.59 -6.47 -10.11
CA SER A 26 14.60 -7.02 -11.05
C SER A 26 13.29 -6.22 -11.01
N TYR A 27 12.79 -5.90 -9.81
CA TYR A 27 11.60 -5.08 -9.64
C TYR A 27 11.84 -3.65 -10.10
N ALA A 28 12.91 -2.98 -9.64
CA ALA A 28 13.24 -1.60 -10.05
C ALA A 28 13.38 -1.47 -11.58
N GLN A 29 13.92 -2.48 -12.25
CA GLN A 29 14.02 -2.55 -13.70
C GLN A 29 12.66 -2.80 -14.36
N ALA A 30 11.78 -3.62 -13.77
CA ALA A 30 10.43 -3.87 -14.26
C ALA A 30 9.51 -2.64 -14.16
N ILE A 31 9.66 -1.80 -13.12
CA ILE A 31 8.92 -0.53 -13.00
C ILE A 31 9.51 0.63 -13.81
N LYS A 32 10.73 0.48 -14.36
CA LYS A 32 11.38 1.51 -15.17
C LYS A 32 10.66 1.66 -16.51
N GLY A 33 10.04 2.83 -16.72
CA GLY A 33 9.26 3.13 -17.93
C GLY A 33 7.76 2.84 -17.83
N MET A 34 7.27 2.31 -16.70
CA MET A 34 5.83 2.13 -16.48
C MET A 34 5.15 3.49 -16.23
N ILE A 35 4.19 3.85 -17.08
CA ILE A 35 3.38 5.05 -16.90
C ILE A 35 2.21 4.70 -15.99
N ARG A 36 2.09 5.40 -14.86
CA ARG A 36 1.12 5.06 -13.82
C ARG A 36 0.21 6.25 -13.54
N MET A 37 -1.10 6.01 -13.64
CA MET A 37 -2.13 7.00 -13.34
C MET A 37 -2.90 6.56 -12.10
N ALA A 38 -3.18 7.50 -11.20
CA ALA A 38 -3.91 7.28 -9.97
C ALA A 38 -5.26 7.98 -10.02
N PHE A 39 -6.30 7.28 -9.58
CA PHE A 39 -7.58 7.84 -9.22
C PHE A 39 -7.59 8.11 -7.72
N VAL A 40 -7.89 9.34 -7.34
CA VAL A 40 -7.99 9.78 -5.94
C VAL A 40 -9.29 10.57 -5.73
N PRO A 41 -9.86 10.55 -4.52
CA PRO A 41 -10.99 11.40 -4.21
C PRO A 41 -10.54 12.86 -4.07
N GLU A 42 -11.46 13.79 -4.30
CA GLU A 42 -11.28 15.19 -3.96
C GLU A 42 -11.04 15.35 -2.46
N GLY A 43 -9.92 15.98 -2.09
CA GLY A 43 -9.43 16.06 -0.70
C GLY A 43 -8.57 14.87 -0.27
N TYR A 44 -7.94 14.16 -1.21
CA TYR A 44 -6.81 13.26 -0.93
C TYR A 44 -5.58 14.07 -0.48
N PRO A 45 -4.79 13.61 0.52
CA PRO A 45 -4.80 12.27 1.14
C PRO A 45 -5.76 12.07 2.33
N GLU A 46 -6.45 13.11 2.78
CA GLU A 46 -7.34 13.05 3.96
C GLU A 46 -8.57 12.18 3.70
N LYS A 47 -9.12 12.25 2.48
CA LYS A 47 -10.17 11.34 2.00
C LYS A 47 -9.56 10.18 1.23
N LYS A 48 -10.22 9.02 1.31
CA LYS A 48 -9.77 7.77 0.70
C LYS A 48 -10.91 7.04 0.03
N LEU A 49 -10.58 6.33 -1.04
CA LEU A 49 -11.50 5.40 -1.67
C LEU A 49 -11.69 4.19 -0.76
N GLY A 50 -12.95 3.88 -0.46
CA GLY A 50 -13.36 2.62 0.12
C GLY A 50 -13.45 1.51 -0.95
N ALA A 51 -13.55 0.26 -0.51
CA ALA A 51 -13.58 -0.89 -1.41
C ALA A 51 -14.71 -0.85 -2.45
N SER A 52 -15.89 -0.32 -2.08
CA SER A 52 -17.00 -0.13 -3.03
C SER A 52 -16.62 0.85 -4.14
N GLU A 53 -16.10 2.02 -3.75
CA GLU A 53 -15.71 3.06 -4.71
C GLU A 53 -14.59 2.56 -5.63
N VAL A 54 -13.63 1.79 -5.11
CA VAL A 54 -12.59 1.17 -5.92
C VAL A 54 -13.17 0.24 -6.97
N GLU A 55 -14.11 -0.64 -6.60
CA GLU A 55 -14.70 -1.56 -7.57
C GLU A 55 -15.59 -0.81 -8.58
N GLU A 56 -16.30 0.23 -8.15
CA GLU A 56 -17.06 1.11 -9.04
C GLU A 56 -16.15 1.81 -10.06
N ILE A 57 -14.96 2.27 -9.66
CA ILE A 57 -13.95 2.82 -10.59
C ILE A 57 -13.50 1.76 -11.60
N ARG A 58 -13.23 0.53 -11.16
CA ARG A 58 -12.82 -0.56 -12.06
C ARG A 58 -13.93 -0.89 -13.06
N GLN A 59 -15.18 -0.96 -12.60
CA GLN A 59 -16.34 -1.18 -13.45
C GLN A 59 -16.55 -0.03 -14.43
N LEU A 60 -16.40 1.21 -13.98
CA LEU A 60 -16.48 2.40 -14.82
C LEU A 60 -15.48 2.33 -15.98
N VAL A 61 -14.20 2.07 -15.66
CA VAL A 61 -13.15 1.97 -16.67
C VAL A 61 -13.46 0.85 -17.66
N ARG A 62 -13.85 -0.35 -17.18
CA ARG A 62 -14.24 -1.47 -18.06
C ARG A 62 -15.43 -1.10 -18.96
N ARG A 63 -16.46 -0.45 -18.41
CA ARG A 63 -17.64 0.00 -19.17
C ARG A 63 -17.24 0.96 -20.28
N HIS A 64 -16.44 1.97 -19.99
CA HIS A 64 -15.99 2.93 -21.00
C HIS A 64 -15.11 2.30 -22.08
N ILE A 65 -14.36 1.23 -21.77
CA ILE A 65 -13.62 0.46 -22.78
C ILE A 65 -14.59 -0.25 -23.74
N LEU A 66 -15.65 -0.86 -23.21
CA LEU A 66 -16.65 -1.59 -24.01
C LEU A 66 -17.54 -0.65 -24.84
N GLU A 67 -17.64 0.62 -24.47
CA GLU A 67 -18.39 1.65 -25.20
C GLU A 67 -17.59 2.27 -26.36
N LEU A 68 -16.29 1.93 -26.50
CA LEU A 68 -15.50 2.40 -27.63
C LEU A 68 -15.98 1.77 -28.94
N PRO A 69 -15.89 2.50 -30.07
CA PRO A 69 -16.11 1.92 -31.40
C PRO A 69 -15.22 0.68 -31.61
N GLU A 70 -15.71 -0.32 -32.34
CA GLU A 70 -14.97 -1.57 -32.59
C GLU A 70 -13.63 -1.34 -33.33
N ASP A 71 -13.54 -0.27 -34.12
CA ASP A 71 -12.33 0.19 -34.82
C ASP A 71 -11.52 1.23 -34.03
N GLY A 72 -12.00 1.60 -32.83
CA GLY A 72 -11.33 2.51 -31.93
C GLY A 72 -10.10 1.89 -31.27
N LEU A 73 -9.07 2.70 -31.05
CA LEU A 73 -7.89 2.25 -30.32
C LEU A 73 -8.22 2.14 -28.81
N ALA A 74 -8.45 0.91 -28.35
CA ALA A 74 -8.73 0.63 -26.94
C ALA A 74 -7.52 0.91 -26.03
N PRO A 75 -7.74 1.47 -24.82
CA PRO A 75 -6.67 1.63 -23.84
C PRO A 75 -6.16 0.25 -23.37
N THR A 76 -4.88 0.17 -23.04
CA THR A 76 -4.21 -1.06 -22.63
C THR A 76 -3.53 -0.90 -21.27
N PHE A 77 -3.87 -1.80 -20.35
CA PHE A 77 -3.37 -1.80 -18.97
C PHE A 77 -2.54 -3.04 -18.71
N THR A 78 -1.42 -2.88 -17.99
CA THR A 78 -0.58 -4.00 -17.54
C THR A 78 -0.91 -4.44 -16.11
N GLY A 79 -1.75 -3.69 -15.40
CA GLY A 79 -2.21 -4.03 -14.06
C GLY A 79 -2.95 -2.88 -13.37
N THR A 80 -3.64 -3.20 -12.28
CA THR A 80 -4.28 -2.25 -11.38
C THR A 80 -4.08 -2.70 -9.93
N TRP A 81 -3.88 -1.76 -9.02
CA TRP A 81 -3.65 -2.02 -7.60
C TRP A 81 -4.06 -0.82 -6.75
N GLU A 82 -4.23 -1.04 -5.46
CA GLU A 82 -4.63 -0.01 -4.50
C GLU A 82 -3.42 0.44 -3.68
N ARG A 83 -3.33 1.75 -3.42
CA ARG A 83 -2.31 2.32 -2.54
C ARG A 83 -2.86 3.47 -1.75
N ASP A 84 -2.78 3.38 -0.42
CA ASP A 84 -3.05 4.49 0.49
C ASP A 84 -4.40 5.20 0.25
N GLY A 85 -5.42 4.48 -0.21
CA GLY A 85 -6.75 5.04 -0.55
C GLY A 85 -6.90 5.59 -1.97
N ALA A 86 -5.95 5.28 -2.86
CA ALA A 86 -5.98 5.55 -4.29
C ALA A 86 -6.05 4.24 -5.10
N VAL A 87 -6.59 4.30 -6.31
CA VAL A 87 -6.52 3.20 -7.29
C VAL A 87 -5.52 3.58 -8.37
N ILE A 88 -4.50 2.73 -8.57
CA ILE A 88 -3.44 2.97 -9.54
C ILE A 88 -3.63 2.03 -10.73
N PHE A 89 -3.54 2.60 -11.93
CA PHE A 89 -3.54 1.89 -13.20
C PHE A 89 -2.15 1.98 -13.84
N ASN A 90 -1.60 0.82 -14.20
CA ASN A 90 -0.37 0.75 -14.97
C ASN A 90 -0.74 0.81 -16.46
N CYS A 91 -0.54 1.96 -17.08
CA CYS A 91 -0.79 2.19 -18.51
C CYS A 91 0.35 1.59 -19.33
N ALA A 92 0.01 0.85 -20.40
CA ALA A 92 1.03 0.28 -21.29
C ALA A 92 1.66 1.32 -22.22
N ASN A 93 0.98 2.44 -22.47
CA ASN A 93 1.41 3.48 -23.39
C ASN A 93 0.80 4.86 -23.06
N GLN A 94 1.31 5.92 -23.69
CA GLN A 94 0.82 7.29 -23.52
C GLN A 94 -0.63 7.46 -23.98
N GLN A 95 -1.04 6.72 -25.02
CA GLN A 95 -2.42 6.77 -25.52
C GLN A 95 -3.44 6.38 -24.44
N THR A 96 -3.12 5.38 -23.62
CA THR A 96 -3.96 4.95 -22.49
C THR A 96 -4.03 6.04 -21.41
N VAL A 97 -2.95 6.78 -21.19
CA VAL A 97 -2.90 7.90 -20.25
C VAL A 97 -3.80 9.03 -20.72
N ASP A 98 -3.69 9.38 -22.00
CA ASP A 98 -4.49 10.45 -22.59
C ASP A 98 -5.96 10.07 -22.60
N TRP A 99 -6.28 8.79 -22.85
CA TRP A 99 -7.63 8.26 -22.72
C TRP A 99 -8.16 8.38 -21.28
N LEU A 100 -7.39 7.97 -20.26
CA LEU A 100 -7.80 8.13 -18.86
C LEU A 100 -8.02 9.60 -18.49
N LYS A 101 -7.13 10.49 -18.96
CA LYS A 101 -7.27 11.94 -18.78
C LYS A 101 -8.45 12.53 -19.56
N SER A 102 -8.93 11.88 -20.62
CA SER A 102 -10.08 12.37 -21.39
C SER A 102 -11.42 12.13 -20.69
N LEU A 103 -11.46 11.23 -19.70
CA LEU A 103 -12.66 10.96 -18.89
C LEU A 103 -13.07 12.14 -17.96
N TYR A 104 -12.41 13.30 -18.07
CA TYR A 104 -12.33 14.37 -17.05
C TYR A 104 -13.49 15.37 -16.97
N THR A 105 -14.72 15.01 -17.32
CA THR A 105 -15.87 15.93 -17.16
C THR A 105 -16.50 15.93 -15.75
N GLU A 106 -15.77 15.48 -14.71
CA GLU A 106 -16.25 15.09 -13.36
C GLU A 106 -16.70 13.62 -13.29
N ILE A 107 -15.74 12.73 -13.05
CA ILE A 107 -16.07 11.35 -12.69
C ILE A 107 -16.58 11.38 -11.25
N ARG A 108 -17.90 11.22 -11.10
CA ARG A 108 -18.53 10.98 -9.81
C ARG A 108 -18.80 9.50 -9.63
N ILE A 109 -18.31 8.97 -8.53
CA ILE A 109 -18.63 7.62 -8.04
C ILE A 109 -19.43 7.82 -6.75
N GLY A 110 -20.72 7.52 -6.81
CA GLY A 110 -21.66 7.91 -5.76
C GLY A 110 -21.64 9.42 -5.49
N SER A 111 -21.26 9.82 -4.28
CA SER A 111 -21.08 11.22 -3.85
C SER A 111 -19.64 11.73 -3.96
N THR A 112 -18.71 10.91 -4.45
CA THR A 112 -17.28 11.20 -4.44
C THR A 112 -16.82 11.69 -5.81
N THR A 113 -16.30 12.92 -5.85
CA THR A 113 -15.60 13.46 -7.02
C THR A 113 -14.19 12.87 -7.09
N LEU A 114 -13.78 12.41 -8.28
CA LEU A 114 -12.44 11.84 -8.50
C LEU A 114 -11.53 12.73 -9.33
N HIS A 115 -10.24 12.70 -9.01
CA HIS A 115 -9.17 13.25 -9.83
C HIS A 115 -8.27 12.14 -10.35
N VAL A 116 -7.79 12.33 -11.58
CA VAL A 116 -6.81 11.46 -12.23
C VAL A 116 -5.49 12.21 -12.38
N LEU A 117 -4.42 11.68 -11.80
CA LEU A 117 -3.09 12.29 -11.83
C LEU A 117 -1.99 11.23 -11.92
N PRO A 118 -0.77 11.58 -12.36
CA PRO A 118 0.35 10.64 -12.33
C PRO A 118 0.61 10.11 -10.91
N ALA A 119 0.80 8.80 -10.77
CA ALA A 119 0.97 8.17 -9.45
C ALA A 119 2.23 8.64 -8.70
N GLY A 120 3.22 9.18 -9.42
CA GLY A 120 4.43 9.80 -8.85
C GLY A 120 4.21 11.19 -8.26
N GLU A 121 3.09 11.85 -8.58
CA GLU A 121 2.67 13.13 -8.01
C GLU A 121 1.84 12.96 -6.73
N LEU A 122 1.47 11.72 -6.38
CA LEU A 122 0.81 11.44 -5.12
C LEU A 122 1.74 11.81 -3.95
N PRO A 123 1.23 12.53 -2.92
CA PRO A 123 1.94 12.73 -1.67
C PRO A 123 2.56 11.43 -1.17
N LYS A 124 3.83 11.49 -0.77
CA LYS A 124 4.47 10.36 -0.09
C LYS A 124 3.88 10.27 1.31
N LEU A 125 3.35 9.09 1.62
CA LEU A 125 2.85 8.75 2.93
C LEU A 125 3.77 7.69 3.53
N HIS A 126 4.25 7.96 4.73
CA HIS A 126 4.97 6.99 5.55
C HIS A 126 3.97 6.17 6.35
N ARG A 127 4.02 4.85 6.22
CA ARG A 127 3.36 3.94 7.16
C ARG A 127 4.17 3.94 8.44
N VAL A 128 3.51 4.15 9.56
CA VAL A 128 4.07 4.02 10.90
C VAL A 128 3.22 3.09 11.73
N VAL A 129 3.84 2.31 12.60
CA VAL A 129 3.16 1.51 13.62
C VAL A 129 3.23 2.28 14.93
N VAL A 130 2.07 2.61 15.49
CA VAL A 130 1.92 3.25 16.78
C VAL A 130 1.63 2.18 17.82
N HIS A 131 2.42 2.17 18.88
CA HIS A 131 2.25 1.32 20.05
C HIS A 131 1.95 2.19 21.27
N VAL A 132 0.89 1.88 21.99
CA VAL A 132 0.52 2.55 23.24
C VAL A 132 0.38 1.50 24.34
N GLU A 133 1.06 1.70 25.47
CA GLU A 133 1.02 0.83 26.65
C GLU A 133 -0.27 1.00 27.48
N GLU A 134 -1.42 1.10 26.78
CA GLU A 134 -2.77 1.21 27.34
C GLU A 134 -3.71 0.37 26.44
N SER A 135 -4.03 -0.87 26.84
CA SER A 135 -4.77 -1.84 26.00
C SER A 135 -6.23 -1.47 25.75
N ASP A 136 -6.85 -0.72 26.65
CA ASP A 136 -8.21 -0.22 26.53
C ASP A 136 -8.33 0.99 25.60
N LEU A 137 -7.22 1.68 25.32
CA LEU A 137 -7.19 2.90 24.51
C LEU A 137 -7.52 2.61 23.04
N ALA A 138 -8.63 3.19 22.57
CA ALA A 138 -9.01 3.13 21.16
C ALA A 138 -8.05 3.95 20.28
N ALA A 139 -7.77 3.48 19.06
CA ALA A 139 -6.88 4.16 18.12
C ALA A 139 -7.31 5.62 17.85
N GLU A 140 -8.61 5.87 17.69
CA GLU A 140 -9.14 7.24 17.53
C GLU A 140 -8.85 8.14 18.74
N THR A 141 -8.96 7.59 19.95
CA THR A 141 -8.64 8.31 21.19
C THR A 141 -7.14 8.56 21.28
N ALA A 142 -6.31 7.56 20.95
CA ALA A 142 -4.85 7.70 20.91
C ALA A 142 -4.42 8.80 19.92
N ILE A 143 -5.01 8.85 18.72
CA ILE A 143 -4.76 9.92 17.74
C ILE A 143 -5.11 11.30 18.31
N LYS A 144 -6.28 11.44 18.96
CA LYS A 144 -6.69 12.72 19.59
C LYS A 144 -5.72 13.15 20.69
N LEU A 145 -5.20 12.20 21.47
CA LEU A 145 -4.23 12.46 22.54
C LEU A 145 -2.86 12.86 21.97
N LEU A 146 -2.36 12.11 20.98
CA LEU A 146 -1.13 12.41 20.26
C LEU A 146 -1.16 13.83 19.69
N ASP A 147 -2.27 14.21 19.05
CA ASP A 147 -2.42 15.54 18.47
C ASP A 147 -2.41 16.65 19.54
N ARG A 148 -3.14 16.45 20.63
CA ARG A 148 -3.26 17.46 21.69
C ARG A 148 -2.00 17.62 22.54
N GLN A 149 -1.25 16.54 22.76
CA GLN A 149 -0.09 16.54 23.66
C GLN A 149 1.23 16.82 22.94
N ASN A 150 1.26 16.82 21.60
CA ASN A 150 2.47 17.02 20.82
C ASN A 150 2.26 18.12 19.77
N THR A 151 2.56 19.36 20.15
CA THR A 151 2.46 20.52 19.24
C THR A 151 3.27 20.29 17.96
N GLY A 152 2.62 20.47 16.81
CA GLY A 152 3.24 20.28 15.49
C GLY A 152 3.27 18.86 14.97
N LEU A 153 2.83 17.85 15.74
CA LEU A 153 2.79 16.45 15.28
C LEU A 153 1.70 16.22 14.23
N GLY A 154 0.65 17.04 14.23
CA GLY A 154 -0.45 16.96 13.26
C GLY A 154 -1.15 15.62 13.25
N ALA A 155 -1.23 14.92 14.39
CA ALA A 155 -1.68 13.53 14.42
C ALA A 155 -3.14 13.36 13.96
N ARG A 156 -3.96 14.42 13.97
CA ARG A 156 -5.31 14.42 13.38
C ARG A 156 -5.34 14.14 11.88
N GLU A 157 -4.28 14.48 11.16
CA GLU A 157 -4.15 14.25 9.72
C GLU A 157 -3.70 12.82 9.42
N TRP A 158 -3.32 12.05 10.46
CA TRP A 158 -2.89 10.68 10.28
C TRP A 158 -4.07 9.79 9.97
N VAL A 159 -3.87 8.89 9.03
CA VAL A 159 -4.93 7.97 8.63
C VAL A 159 -4.61 6.57 9.12
N VAL A 160 -5.43 6.07 10.05
CA VAL A 160 -5.32 4.69 10.55
C VAL A 160 -5.58 3.71 9.41
N VAL A 161 -4.66 2.75 9.23
CA VAL A 161 -4.77 1.70 8.21
C VAL A 161 -5.88 0.73 8.62
N ARG A 162 -6.80 0.44 7.71
CA ARG A 162 -7.92 -0.47 7.97
C ARG A 162 -7.41 -1.86 8.37
N GLY A 163 -8.01 -2.45 9.40
CA GLY A 163 -7.64 -3.79 9.90
C GLY A 163 -6.32 -3.85 10.67
N SER A 164 -5.58 -2.75 10.79
CA SER A 164 -4.29 -2.73 11.51
C SER A 164 -4.42 -2.60 13.02
N VAL A 165 -5.62 -2.28 13.53
CA VAL A 165 -5.84 -2.10 14.96
C VAL A 165 -5.80 -3.47 15.64
N SER A 166 -4.85 -3.65 16.54
CA SER A 166 -4.72 -4.85 17.36
C SER A 166 -4.44 -4.47 18.81
N ARG A 167 -4.71 -5.39 19.73
CA ARG A 167 -4.55 -5.17 21.17
C ARG A 167 -4.09 -6.46 21.83
N ASP A 168 -3.27 -6.33 22.86
CA ASP A 168 -2.94 -7.41 23.78
C ASP A 168 -3.36 -7.03 25.21
N ALA A 169 -2.96 -7.82 26.20
CA ALA A 169 -3.33 -7.58 27.60
C ALA A 169 -2.82 -6.23 28.16
N LYS A 170 -1.78 -5.65 27.56
CA LYS A 170 -1.05 -4.47 28.09
C LYS A 170 -1.05 -3.28 27.14
N SER A 171 -1.29 -3.49 25.86
CA SER A 171 -1.08 -2.46 24.86
C SER A 171 -2.03 -2.53 23.67
N ALA A 172 -2.19 -1.38 23.02
CA ALA A 172 -2.88 -1.22 21.77
C ALA A 172 -1.87 -0.85 20.67
N HIS A 173 -2.11 -1.37 19.47
CA HIS A 173 -1.31 -1.11 18.28
C HIS A 173 -2.22 -0.72 17.12
N PHE A 174 -1.72 0.16 16.26
CA PHE A 174 -2.33 0.43 14.97
C PHE A 174 -1.28 0.96 14.00
N ALA A 175 -1.48 0.69 12.71
CA ALA A 175 -0.70 1.36 11.67
C ALA A 175 -1.42 2.64 11.24
N ALA A 176 -0.66 3.69 10.95
CA ALA A 176 -1.16 4.94 10.43
C ALA A 176 -0.29 5.42 9.26
N LEU A 177 -0.88 6.19 8.36
CA LEU A 177 -0.20 6.86 7.26
C LEU A 177 -0.05 8.34 7.60
N MET A 178 1.14 8.88 7.39
CA MET A 178 1.51 10.27 7.69
C MET A 178 2.33 10.88 6.56
N ASP A 179 2.19 12.19 6.33
CA ASP A 179 2.99 12.94 5.35
C ASP A 179 4.47 13.03 5.78
N ASP A 180 5.39 13.03 4.81
CA ASP A 180 6.82 13.33 4.95
C ASP A 180 7.10 14.52 5.88
N ARG A 181 6.29 15.58 5.84
CA ARG A 181 6.46 16.78 6.69
C ARG A 181 6.44 16.46 8.19
N LEU A 182 5.69 15.44 8.60
CA LEU A 182 5.49 15.09 10.01
C LEU A 182 6.60 14.16 10.53
N LEU A 183 7.41 13.60 9.63
CA LEU A 183 8.48 12.66 9.98
C LEU A 183 9.58 13.32 10.82
N GLU A 184 9.93 14.56 10.50
CA GLU A 184 10.95 15.33 11.23
C GLU A 184 10.52 15.65 12.67
N VAL A 185 9.21 15.85 12.88
CA VAL A 185 8.66 16.10 14.22
C VAL A 185 8.77 14.84 15.09
N ILE A 186 8.46 13.67 14.53
CA ILE A 186 8.60 12.39 15.23
C ILE A 186 10.06 12.08 15.57
N LYS A 187 10.99 12.36 14.65
CA LYS A 187 12.43 12.21 14.89
C LYS A 187 12.91 13.10 16.05
N THR A 188 12.41 14.34 16.13
CA THR A 188 12.72 15.27 17.22
C THR A 188 12.31 14.71 18.59
N CYS A 189 11.17 14.02 18.66
CA CYS A 189 10.69 13.33 19.85
C CYS A 189 11.29 11.92 20.05
N ARG A 190 12.35 11.56 19.30
CA ARG A 190 13.00 10.23 19.29
C ARG A 190 11.99 9.09 19.16
N PHE A 191 10.99 9.27 18.31
CA PHE A 191 9.93 8.29 18.05
C PHE A 191 9.07 7.92 19.27
N LYS A 192 9.09 8.76 20.32
CA LYS A 192 8.33 8.52 21.55
C LYS A 192 7.47 9.72 21.95
N PRO A 193 6.44 10.11 21.20
CA PRO A 193 5.57 11.23 21.57
C PRO A 193 4.75 10.93 22.83
N PHE A 194 4.24 11.98 23.48
CA PHE A 194 3.32 11.84 24.61
C PHE A 194 1.97 11.32 24.14
N CYS A 195 1.36 10.39 24.88
CA CYS A 195 0.04 9.87 24.57
C CYS A 195 -0.64 9.43 25.87
N GLY A 196 -1.78 10.03 26.19
CA GLY A 196 -2.55 9.70 27.39
C GLY A 196 -1.77 10.03 28.65
N LEU A 197 -1.56 9.01 29.49
CA LEU A 197 -0.83 9.13 30.76
C LEU A 197 0.64 8.71 30.62
N GLY A 198 1.08 8.36 29.42
CA GLY A 198 2.43 7.88 29.14
C GLY A 198 2.99 8.38 27.81
N ARG A 199 3.67 7.49 27.11
CA ARG A 199 4.27 7.75 25.79
C ARG A 199 3.86 6.66 24.82
N ALA A 200 3.57 7.04 23.59
CA ALA A 200 3.49 6.07 22.50
C ALA A 200 4.90 5.77 21.98
N THR A 201 5.10 4.59 21.42
CA THR A 201 6.26 4.27 20.59
C THR A 201 5.84 4.22 19.14
N ILE A 202 6.51 4.96 18.27
CA ILE A 202 6.26 4.96 16.83
C ILE A 202 7.39 4.24 16.13
N ARG A 203 7.07 3.31 15.24
CA ARG A 203 8.05 2.60 14.42
C ARG A 203 7.72 2.82 12.95
N LEU A 204 8.74 3.06 12.14
CA LEU A 204 8.63 2.90 10.70
C LEU A 204 8.83 1.40 10.44
N PRO A 205 7.85 0.68 9.88
CA PRO A 205 8.09 -0.67 9.41
C PRO A 205 9.15 -0.59 8.31
N ASP A 206 10.17 -1.45 8.39
CA ASP A 206 11.16 -1.58 7.32
C ASP A 206 10.43 -1.94 6.01
N ASP A 207 10.90 -1.42 4.88
CA ASP A 207 10.28 -1.60 3.56
C ASP A 207 10.05 -3.07 3.14
N GLU A 208 10.64 -4.02 3.87
CA GLU A 208 10.45 -5.48 3.73
C GLU A 208 9.03 -5.96 4.11
N GLU A 209 8.34 -5.32 5.06
CA GLU A 209 6.97 -5.71 5.47
C GLU A 209 5.90 -5.40 4.40
N ARG A 210 6.21 -4.57 3.39
CA ARG A 210 5.32 -4.38 2.22
C ARG A 210 5.10 -5.68 1.43
N LYS A 211 5.96 -6.69 1.60
CA LYS A 211 5.93 -7.92 0.82
C LYS A 211 4.87 -8.91 1.30
N GLU A 212 4.51 -8.92 2.58
CA GLU A 212 3.64 -9.97 3.15
C GLU A 212 2.14 -9.72 2.90
N GLU A 213 1.66 -8.47 2.94
CA GLU A 213 0.23 -8.18 2.69
C GLU A 213 -0.21 -8.41 1.24
N VAL A 214 0.72 -8.37 0.27
CA VAL A 214 0.39 -8.66 -1.15
C VAL A 214 0.26 -10.16 -1.41
N THR A 215 0.96 -11.00 -0.65
CA THR A 215 0.91 -12.46 -0.83
C THR A 215 -0.30 -13.13 -0.19
N ALA A 216 -0.91 -12.51 0.84
CA ALA A 216 -2.06 -13.10 1.54
C ALA A 216 -3.38 -13.06 0.74
N GLY A 217 -3.47 -12.25 -0.32
CA GLY A 217 -4.67 -12.15 -1.18
C GLY A 217 -4.76 -13.16 -2.32
N ALA A 218 -3.73 -13.99 -2.55
CA ALA A 218 -3.63 -14.84 -3.74
C ALA A 218 -3.96 -16.33 -3.51
N SER A 219 -4.45 -16.74 -2.34
CA SER A 219 -4.80 -18.15 -2.10
C SER A 219 -6.17 -18.29 -1.45
N GLY A 220 -7.20 -18.45 -2.29
CA GLY A 220 -8.56 -18.68 -1.86
C GLY A 220 -9.51 -19.01 -3.00
N SER A 221 -9.24 -20.11 -3.71
CA SER A 221 -10.27 -20.81 -4.49
C SER A 221 -9.87 -22.28 -4.58
N ALA A 222 -10.52 -23.09 -3.76
CA ALA A 222 -10.65 -24.53 -3.96
C ALA A 222 -11.95 -24.78 -4.74
#